data_AF-A0A0T7GYU9-F1
#
_entry.id   AF-A0A0T7GYU9-F1
#
_cell.length_a   1.000
_cell.length_b   1.000
_cell.length_c   1.000
_cell.angle_alpha   90.00
_cell.angle_beta   90.00
_cell.angle_gamma   90.00
#
_symmetry.space_group_name_H-M   'P 1'
#
loop_
_entity.id
_entity.type
_entity.pdbx_description
1 polymer ?
#
loop_
_entity_poly.entity_id
_entity_poly.type
_entity_poly.pdbx_seq_one_letter_code
_entity_poly.pdbx_strand_id
1 'polypeptide(L)'
;MITDKISMAIGAAGGLALGFAVFTTINAVWWLPDAKEEARAVERATMQAATDKAVGELSNEADKARFNRRMCRERGGMYLNSTGKCLEGATVPHG
;
A
#
# COMPACT_ATOMS: atom_id res chain seq x y z
N MET A 1 0.99 -47.76 -32.09
CA MET A 1 0.26 -46.62 -32.69
C MET A 1 -0.78 -46.00 -31.75
N ILE A 2 -1.76 -46.73 -31.18
CA ILE A 2 -2.70 -46.15 -30.19
C ILE A 2 -2.03 -45.93 -28.82
N THR A 3 -1.23 -46.89 -28.36
CA THR A 3 -0.51 -46.83 -27.08
C THR A 3 0.50 -45.67 -27.02
N ASP A 4 1.20 -45.38 -28.12
CA ASP A 4 2.15 -44.26 -28.22
C ASP A 4 1.45 -42.90 -28.10
N LYS A 5 0.25 -42.77 -28.70
CA LYS A 5 -0.56 -41.55 -28.62
C LYS A 5 -1.07 -41.30 -27.20
N ILE A 6 -1.45 -42.36 -26.48
CA ILE A 6 -1.88 -42.28 -25.08
C ILE A 6 -0.70 -41.86 -24.19
N SER A 7 0.49 -42.44 -24.38
CA SER A 7 1.68 -42.08 -23.61
C SER A 7 2.11 -40.63 -23.86
N MET A 8 2.05 -40.15 -25.10
CA MET A 8 2.28 -38.73 -25.42
C MET A 8 1.24 -37.82 -24.77
N ALA A 9 -0.04 -38.18 -24.82
CA ALA A 9 -1.11 -37.37 -24.21
C ALA A 9 -0.95 -37.26 -22.69
N ILE A 10 -0.58 -38.35 -22.02
CA ILE A 10 -0.31 -38.36 -20.57
C ILE A 10 0.92 -37.50 -20.25
N GLY A 11 1.99 -37.62 -21.02
CA GLY A 11 3.19 -36.79 -20.84
C GLY A 11 2.90 -35.29 -21.04
N ALA A 12 2.12 -34.94 -22.06
CA ALA A 12 1.70 -33.56 -22.32
C ALA A 12 0.81 -33.02 -21.20
N ALA A 13 -0.18 -33.79 -20.75
CA ALA A 13 -1.05 -33.40 -19.64
C ALA A 13 -0.28 -33.24 -18.33
N GLY A 14 0.65 -34.16 -18.03
CA GLY A 14 1.51 -34.09 -16.85
C GLY A 14 2.43 -32.87 -16.88
N GLY A 15 3.05 -32.59 -18.03
CA GLY A 15 3.88 -31.39 -18.23
C GLY A 15 3.09 -30.10 -18.06
N LEU A 16 1.88 -30.03 -18.61
CA LEU A 16 0.98 -28.88 -18.43
C LEU A 16 0.57 -28.69 -16.98
N ALA A 17 0.20 -29.76 -16.28
CA ALA A 17 -0.20 -29.71 -14.88
C ALA A 17 0.95 -29.23 -13.98
N LEU A 18 2.16 -29.77 -14.19
CA LEU A 18 3.35 -29.34 -13.46
C LEU A 18 3.73 -27.89 -13.76
N GLY A 19 3.77 -27.51 -15.04
CA GLY A 19 4.08 -26.14 -15.44
C GLY A 19 3.07 -25.14 -14.87
N PHE A 20 1.78 -25.47 -14.94
CA PHE A 20 0.72 -24.66 -14.36
C PHE A 20 0.88 -24.55 -12.84
N ALA A 21 1.12 -25.67 -12.15
CA ALA A 21 1.28 -25.68 -10.69
C ALA A 21 2.43 -24.77 -10.26
N VAL A 22 3.61 -24.91 -10.89
CA VAL A 22 4.80 -24.11 -10.58
C VAL A 22 4.59 -22.63 -10.89
N PHE A 23 4.03 -22.31 -12.06
CA PHE A 23 3.76 -20.92 -12.42
C PHE A 23 2.75 -20.28 -11.45
N THR A 24 1.71 -21.01 -11.08
CA THR A 24 0.67 -20.51 -10.18
C THR A 24 1.22 -20.28 -8.77
N THR A 25 2.07 -21.17 -8.24
CA THR A 25 2.72 -20.94 -6.94
C THR A 25 3.69 -19.78 -6.97
N ILE A 26 4.50 -19.63 -8.03
CA ILE A 26 5.42 -18.48 -8.15
C ILE A 26 4.63 -17.17 -8.16
N ASN A 27 3.56 -17.10 -8.95
CA ASN A 27 2.70 -15.93 -9.00
C ASN A 27 2.09 -15.65 -7.61
N ALA A 28 1.45 -16.64 -6.99
CA ALA A 28 0.71 -16.44 -5.75
C ALA A 28 1.60 -16.11 -4.54
N VAL A 29 2.81 -16.68 -4.47
CA VAL A 29 3.68 -16.59 -3.29
C VAL A 29 4.70 -15.46 -3.39
N TRP A 30 5.17 -15.12 -4.59
CA TRP A 30 6.18 -14.07 -4.77
C TRP A 30 5.63 -12.85 -5.53
N TRP A 31 5.15 -13.02 -6.76
CA TRP A 31 4.85 -11.85 -7.61
C TRP A 31 3.60 -11.07 -7.17
N LEU A 32 2.52 -11.75 -6.79
CA LEU A 32 1.31 -11.07 -6.30
C LEU A 32 1.51 -10.28 -5.01
N PRO A 33 2.18 -10.81 -3.97
CA PRO A 33 2.40 -10.03 -2.75
C PRO A 33 3.29 -8.80 -3.00
N ASP A 34 4.39 -8.95 -3.74
CA ASP A 34 5.29 -7.83 -4.06
C ASP A 34 4.55 -6.72 -4.83
N ALA A 35 3.80 -7.10 -5.87
CA ALA A 35 3.01 -6.15 -6.65
C ALA A 35 1.92 -5.43 -5.83
N LYS A 36 1.31 -6.12 -4.85
CA LYS A 36 0.33 -5.51 -3.94
C LYS A 36 0.98 -4.51 -2.98
N GLU A 37 2.21 -4.79 -2.54
CA GLU A 37 2.94 -3.88 -1.66
C GLU A 37 3.31 -2.59 -2.40
N GLU A 38 3.83 -2.71 -3.63
CA GLU A 38 4.12 -1.57 -4.49
C GLU A 38 2.86 -0.76 -4.82
N ALA A 39 1.76 -1.42 -5.18
CA ALA A 39 0.49 -0.74 -5.49
C ALA A 39 -0.07 0.02 -4.28
N ARG A 40 0.00 -0.58 -3.07
CA ARG A 40 -0.45 0.09 -1.83
C ARG A 40 0.45 1.26 -1.45
N ALA A 41 1.75 1.17 -1.71
CA ALA A 41 2.67 2.28 -1.47
C ALA A 41 2.32 3.47 -2.38
N VAL A 42 2.04 3.21 -3.66
CA VAL A 42 1.59 4.23 -4.62
C VAL A 42 0.24 4.82 -4.19
N GLU A 43 -0.72 4.00 -3.79
CA GLU A 43 -2.05 4.46 -3.35
C GLU A 43 -1.97 5.33 -2.08
N ARG A 44 -1.09 4.99 -1.13
CA ARG A 44 -0.84 5.84 0.04
C ARG A 44 -0.20 7.16 -0.35
N ALA A 45 0.76 7.14 -1.28
CA ALA A 45 1.43 8.35 -1.76
C ALA A 45 0.48 9.29 -2.51
N THR A 46 -0.44 8.75 -3.33
CA THR A 46 -1.43 9.57 -4.05
C THR A 46 -2.45 10.20 -3.10
N MET A 47 -2.89 9.47 -2.08
CA MET A 47 -3.81 9.99 -1.05
C MET A 47 -3.15 11.10 -0.21
N GLN A 48 -1.86 10.96 0.12
CA GLN A 48 -1.10 12.03 0.78
C GLN A 48 -0.96 13.26 -0.12
N ALA A 49 -0.58 13.07 -1.39
CA ALA A 49 -0.45 14.17 -2.34
C ALA A 49 -1.78 14.91 -2.58
N ALA A 50 -2.90 14.19 -2.64
CA ALA A 50 -4.23 14.81 -2.74
C ALA A 50 -4.59 15.63 -1.49
N THR A 51 -4.23 15.12 -0.30
CA THR A 51 -4.43 15.84 0.96
C THR A 51 -3.57 17.10 1.01
N ASP A 52 -2.30 17.02 0.62
CA ASP A 52 -1.38 18.16 0.59
C ASP A 52 -1.82 19.23 -0.41
N LYS A 53 -2.37 18.82 -1.57
CA LYS A 53 -2.96 19.74 -2.53
C LYS A 53 -4.19 20.45 -1.96
N ALA A 54 -5.10 19.72 -1.31
CA ALA A 54 -6.27 20.31 -0.66
C ALA A 54 -5.88 21.27 0.48
N VAL A 55 -4.85 20.94 1.26
CA VAL A 55 -4.26 21.84 2.26
C VAL A 55 -3.56 23.03 1.59
N GLY A 56 -2.95 22.83 0.43
CA GLY A 56 -2.36 23.88 -0.41
C GLY A 56 -3.37 24.92 -0.87
N GLU A 57 -4.55 24.48 -1.31
CA GLU A 57 -5.66 25.29 -1.82
C GLU A 57 -6.40 26.10 -0.75
N LEU A 58 -6.18 25.82 0.55
CA LEU A 58 -6.61 26.73 1.61
C LEU A 58 -5.86 28.06 1.47
N SER A 59 -6.57 29.11 1.05
CA SER A 59 -5.99 30.45 0.83
C SER A 59 -5.55 31.15 2.12
N ASN A 60 -6.06 30.72 3.28
CA ASN A 60 -5.80 31.32 4.58
C ASN A 60 -4.91 30.41 5.45
N GLU A 61 -3.77 30.92 5.90
CA GLU A 61 -2.84 30.22 6.80
C GLU A 61 -3.49 29.83 8.14
N ALA A 62 -4.45 30.63 8.61
CA ALA A 62 -5.19 30.32 9.84
C ALA A 62 -6.06 29.06 9.70
N ASP A 63 -6.64 28.84 8.51
CA ASP A 63 -7.48 27.68 8.26
C ASP A 63 -6.63 26.42 8.00
N LYS A 64 -5.44 26.58 7.38
CA LYS A 64 -4.44 25.50 7.33
C LYS A 64 -4.02 25.05 8.73
N ALA A 65 -3.74 25.99 9.63
CA ALA A 65 -3.37 25.68 11.00
C ALA A 65 -4.50 24.97 11.77
N ARG A 66 -5.76 25.38 11.58
CA ARG A 66 -6.93 24.71 12.17
C ARG A 66 -7.10 23.28 11.66
N PHE A 67 -6.95 23.08 10.35
CA PHE A 67 -7.05 21.76 9.73
C PHE A 67 -5.93 20.82 10.24
N ASN A 68 -4.69 21.29 10.23
CA ASN A 68 -3.54 20.52 10.72
C ASN A 68 -3.66 20.20 12.22
N ARG A 69 -4.15 21.14 13.03
CA ARG A 69 -4.41 20.92 14.45
C ARG A 69 -5.48 19.86 14.68
N ARG A 70 -6.56 19.88 13.89
CA ARG A 70 -7.61 18.87 13.96
C ARG A 70 -7.08 17.49 13.57
N MET A 71 -6.36 17.40 12.45
CA MET A 71 -5.80 16.14 11.98
C MET A 71 -4.80 15.55 12.99
N CYS A 72 -3.97 16.40 13.61
CA CYS A 72 -3.04 15.99 14.66
C CYS A 72 -3.76 15.36 15.86
N ARG A 73 -4.86 15.97 16.30
CA ARG A 73 -5.66 15.44 17.41
C ARG A 73 -6.37 14.13 17.06
N GLU A 74 -6.86 14.00 15.83
CA GLU A 74 -7.49 12.76 15.35
C GLU A 74 -6.49 11.60 15.26
N ARG A 75 -5.20 11.89 15.02
CA ARG A 75 -4.10 10.91 15.06
C ARG A 75 -3.58 10.64 16.48
N GLY A 76 -4.18 11.23 17.52
CA GLY A 76 -3.77 11.05 18.91
C GLY A 76 -2.51 11.84 19.31
N GLY A 77 -2.07 12.78 18.47
CA GLY A 77 -0.92 13.65 18.73
C GLY A 77 -1.28 14.97 19.41
N MET A 78 -0.25 15.69 19.84
CA MET A 78 -0.36 17.05 20.39
C MET A 78 0.16 18.06 19.36
N TYR A 79 -0.68 19.04 19.00
CA TYR A 79 -0.32 20.10 18.07
C TYR A 79 0.37 21.27 18.78
N LEU A 80 1.60 21.59 18.36
CA LEU A 80 2.35 22.75 18.87
C LEU A 80 2.06 23.99 18.01
N ASN A 81 1.27 24.92 18.55
CA ASN A 81 0.96 26.18 17.87
C ASN A 81 2.21 27.05 17.62
N SER A 82 3.27 26.90 18.42
CA SER A 82 4.51 27.69 18.30
C SER A 82 5.36 27.30 17.09
N THR A 83 5.32 26.03 16.69
CA THR A 83 6.13 25.50 15.56
C THR A 83 5.27 25.05 14.39
N GLY A 84 3.95 25.02 14.55
CA GLY A 84 3.00 24.54 13.54
C GLY A 84 3.04 23.03 13.31
N LYS A 85 3.76 22.27 14.15
CA LYS A 85 4.00 20.83 13.97
C LYS A 85 3.11 19.98 14.87
N CYS A 86 2.78 18.78 14.40
CA CYS A 86 2.15 17.73 15.19
C CYS A 86 3.23 16.87 15.86
N LEU A 87 3.16 16.70 17.18
CA LEU A 87 3.95 15.74 17.93
C LEU A 87 3.15 14.46 18.11
N GLU A 88 3.70 13.33 17.71
CA GLU A 88 3.07 12.01 17.81
C GLU A 88 3.79 11.16 18.88
N GLY A 89 3.02 10.38 19.65
CA GLY A 89 3.54 9.35 20.57
C GLY A 89 4.48 9.86 21.66
N ALA A 90 5.67 9.23 21.78
CA ALA A 90 6.66 9.46 22.85
C ALA A 90 7.28 10.86 22.90
N THR A 91 7.01 11.69 21.89
CA THR A 91 7.46 13.09 21.83
C THR A 91 6.49 14.06 22.51
N VAL A 92 5.31 13.60 22.90
CA VAL A 92 4.34 14.40 23.65
C VAL A 92 4.85 14.52 25.09
N PRO A 93 5.20 15.72 25.58
CA PRO A 93 5.58 15.89 26.97
C PRO A 93 4.38 15.55 27.85
N HIS A 94 4.47 14.43 28.56
CA HIS A 94 3.55 14.09 29.64
C HIS A 94 3.98 14.91 30.86
N GLY A 95 3.12 15.84 31.28
CA GLY A 95 3.29 16.62 32.50
C GLY A 95 3.09 15.77 33.75
#